data_AF-A0A7W7FJ68-F1
#
_entry.id   AF-A0A7W7FJ68-F1
#
_cell.length_a   1.000
_cell.length_b   1.000
_cell.length_c   1.000
_cell.angle_alpha   90.00
_cell.angle_beta   90.00
_cell.angle_gamma   90.00
#
_symmetry.space_group_name_H-M   'P 1'
#
loop_
_entity.id
_entity.type
_entity.pdbx_description
1 polymer ?
#
loop_
_entity_poly.entity_id
_entity_poly.type
_entity_poly.pdbx_seq_one_letter_code
_entity_poly.pdbx_strand_id
1 'polypeptide(L)'
;MASGSSDDDAFRWEGDDSPTRPPRAEKSDAVLPEGWRAVGKGSEAPADSAPSPSVGDEPASDTTSLGSAALVTLGLLGGIYLLYTVGWVLGGARTALAISPYLAPGAVVPAQWFAVAAPALWFGGTLLLTRSSAVWVRLAWLVVGVFLLLPWPFVTGV
;
A
#
# COMPACT_ATOMS: atom_id res chain seq x y z
N MET A 1 -38.98 14.80 39.97
CA MET A 1 -38.67 13.43 39.50
C MET A 1 -39.49 13.17 38.25
N ALA A 2 -38.98 12.87 37.07
CA ALA A 2 -37.65 12.93 36.48
C ALA A 2 -37.96 13.04 34.96
N SER A 3 -37.69 14.18 34.36
CA SER A 3 -37.75 14.40 32.91
C SER A 3 -36.43 13.91 32.32
N GLY A 4 -36.46 12.79 31.59
CA GLY A 4 -35.28 12.26 30.92
C GLY A 4 -35.58 10.91 30.31
N SER A 5 -36.18 10.89 29.11
CA SER A 5 -36.25 9.66 28.30
C SER A 5 -36.64 9.91 26.84
N SER A 6 -36.38 11.08 26.24
CA SER A 6 -36.62 11.30 24.81
C SER A 6 -35.38 11.78 24.06
N ASP A 7 -34.50 12.55 24.72
CA ASP A 7 -33.22 12.95 24.11
C ASP A 7 -32.16 11.84 24.16
N ASP A 8 -32.25 10.90 25.12
CA ASP A 8 -31.35 9.76 25.23
C ASP A 8 -31.60 8.68 24.16
N ASP A 9 -32.79 8.66 23.55
CA ASP A 9 -33.14 7.76 22.45
C ASP A 9 -32.56 8.23 21.10
N ALA A 10 -32.25 9.52 20.95
CA ALA A 10 -31.69 10.08 19.71
C ALA A 10 -30.25 9.60 19.41
N PHE A 11 -29.52 9.10 20.41
CA PHE A 11 -28.16 8.57 20.27
C PHE A 11 -28.07 7.04 20.35
N ARG A 12 -29.21 6.35 20.50
CA ARG A 12 -29.27 4.88 20.46
C ARG A 12 -29.64 4.44 19.05
N TRP A 13 -28.66 3.85 18.37
CA TRP A 13 -28.82 3.25 17.03
C TRP A 13 -29.80 2.06 16.99
N GLU A 14 -30.40 1.71 18.13
CA GLU A 14 -31.30 0.57 18.32
C GLU A 14 -32.80 0.97 18.25
N GLY A 15 -33.11 2.26 18.04
CA GLY A 15 -34.48 2.79 18.04
C GLY A 15 -35.14 3.02 16.66
N ASP A 16 -34.48 2.70 15.54
CA ASP A 16 -35.02 2.89 14.18
C ASP A 16 -35.96 1.76 13.71
N ASP A 17 -36.81 1.25 14.61
CA ASP A 17 -37.90 0.32 14.30
C ASP A 17 -39.23 1.08 14.33
N SER A 18 -39.38 2.00 13.37
CA SER A 18 -40.63 2.73 13.15
C SER A 18 -41.68 1.80 12.51
N PRO A 19 -42.93 1.73 13.01
CA PRO A 19 -43.96 0.79 12.53
C PRO A 19 -44.46 1.06 11.11
N THR A 20 -44.01 2.14 10.49
CA THR A 20 -44.25 2.48 9.07
C THR A 20 -43.18 1.91 8.13
N ARG A 21 -42.12 1.29 8.65
CA ARG A 21 -41.10 0.62 7.85
C ARG A 21 -41.68 -0.68 7.29
N PRO A 22 -41.63 -0.93 5.97
CA PRO A 22 -41.95 -2.26 5.46
C PRO A 22 -41.02 -3.28 6.13
N PRO A 23 -41.50 -4.50 6.44
CA PRO A 23 -40.68 -5.52 7.06
C PRO A 23 -39.37 -5.64 6.28
N ARG A 24 -38.23 -5.55 6.98
CA ARG A 24 -36.93 -5.75 6.36
C ARG A 24 -37.03 -7.09 5.64
N ALA A 25 -36.88 -7.09 4.32
CA ALA A 25 -36.75 -8.32 3.59
C ALA A 25 -35.65 -9.11 4.31
N GLU A 26 -36.01 -10.26 4.88
CA GLU A 26 -35.03 -11.28 5.21
C GLU A 26 -34.10 -11.35 4.00
N LYS A 27 -32.78 -11.42 4.25
CA LYS A 27 -31.79 -11.54 3.18
C LYS A 27 -32.11 -12.82 2.41
N SER A 28 -33.05 -12.72 1.47
CA SER A 28 -33.18 -13.60 0.37
C SER A 28 -31.81 -13.55 -0.29
N ASP A 29 -31.24 -14.73 -0.51
CA ASP A 29 -30.09 -14.93 -1.36
C ASP A 29 -30.40 -14.27 -2.70
N ALA A 30 -30.09 -12.98 -2.79
CA ALA A 30 -30.22 -12.19 -3.98
C ALA A 30 -29.10 -12.71 -4.89
N VAL A 31 -29.45 -13.74 -5.67
CA VAL A 31 -28.58 -14.28 -6.70
C VAL A 31 -28.23 -13.12 -7.62
N LEU A 32 -26.94 -12.78 -7.62
CA LEU A 32 -26.43 -11.73 -8.47
C LEU A 32 -26.63 -12.14 -9.94
N PRO A 33 -26.97 -11.21 -10.84
CA PRO A 33 -27.03 -11.48 -12.27
C PRO A 33 -25.71 -12.06 -12.78
N GLU A 34 -25.76 -12.88 -13.83
CA GLU A 34 -24.54 -13.44 -14.44
C GLU A 34 -23.54 -12.33 -14.77
N GLY A 35 -22.29 -12.52 -14.31
CA GLY A 35 -21.20 -11.55 -14.46
C GLY A 35 -21.02 -10.55 -13.31
N TRP A 36 -21.88 -10.56 -12.28
CA TRP A 36 -21.73 -9.68 -11.11
C TRP A 36 -21.13 -10.42 -9.91
N ARG A 37 -20.06 -9.86 -9.33
CA ARG A 37 -19.38 -10.38 -8.13
C ARG A 37 -19.50 -9.37 -7.00
N ALA A 38 -20.02 -9.79 -5.84
CA ALA A 38 -20.02 -8.95 -4.65
C ALA A 38 -18.59 -8.69 -4.18
N VAL A 39 -18.28 -7.43 -3.88
CA VAL A 39 -17.01 -7.01 -3.28
C VAL A 39 -17.31 -6.33 -1.93
N GLY A 40 -16.69 -6.81 -0.87
CA GLY A 40 -16.88 -6.29 0.49
C GLY A 40 -16.69 -7.34 1.58
N LYS A 41 -16.66 -6.90 2.83
CA LYS A 41 -16.56 -7.80 3.99
C LYS A 41 -17.89 -8.53 4.15
N GLY A 42 -17.88 -9.87 4.06
CA GLY A 42 -19.09 -10.72 4.11
C GLY A 42 -19.60 -11.21 2.75
N SER A 43 -18.78 -11.13 1.70
CA SER A 43 -19.10 -11.65 0.35
C SER A 43 -18.71 -13.12 0.13
N GLU A 44 -18.20 -13.82 1.15
CA GLU A 44 -17.93 -15.26 1.08
C GLU A 44 -19.24 -16.03 1.26
N ALA A 45 -19.67 -16.69 0.19
CA ALA A 45 -20.69 -17.73 0.29
C ALA A 45 -20.13 -18.89 1.14
N PRO A 46 -20.91 -19.47 2.07
CA PRO A 46 -20.47 -20.63 2.83
C PRO A 46 -20.23 -21.81 1.89
N ALA A 47 -18.97 -22.13 1.61
CA ALA A 47 -18.59 -23.40 1.01
C ALA A 47 -18.55 -24.46 2.11
N ASP A 48 -19.67 -25.12 2.35
CA ASP A 48 -19.70 -26.39 3.09
C ASP A 48 -18.97 -27.46 2.27
N SER A 49 -17.78 -27.87 2.71
CA SER A 49 -17.32 -29.28 2.82
C SER A 49 -15.82 -29.38 3.13
N ALA A 50 -15.54 -29.85 4.35
CA ALA A 50 -14.45 -30.66 4.92
C ALA A 50 -13.07 -30.87 4.21
N PRO A 51 -12.00 -31.23 4.97
CA PRO A 51 -10.61 -30.86 4.65
C PRO A 51 -9.70 -31.98 4.09
N SER A 52 -8.53 -31.54 3.60
CA SER A 52 -7.19 -32.20 3.50
C SER A 52 -6.66 -32.45 2.05
N PRO A 53 -5.34 -32.65 1.83
CA PRO A 53 -4.46 -31.60 1.32
C PRO A 53 -3.62 -32.03 0.09
N SER A 54 -3.37 -31.15 -0.88
CA SER A 54 -2.29 -31.38 -1.86
C SER A 54 -1.82 -30.11 -2.55
N VAL A 55 -0.50 -29.94 -2.47
CA VAL A 55 0.37 -29.01 -3.20
C VAL A 55 0.29 -29.25 -4.72
N GLY A 56 0.42 -28.19 -5.52
CA GLY A 56 0.61 -28.23 -6.99
C GLY A 56 -0.48 -27.45 -7.72
N ASP A 57 -0.32 -26.14 -7.94
CA ASP A 57 0.34 -25.51 -9.10
C ASP A 57 -0.52 -25.59 -10.38
N GLU A 58 -1.29 -24.52 -10.67
CA GLU A 58 -1.35 -23.85 -11.99
C GLU A 58 -2.24 -22.58 -11.94
N PRO A 59 -2.04 -21.62 -12.86
CA PRO A 59 -2.28 -20.21 -12.60
C PRO A 59 -3.72 -19.82 -12.92
N ALA A 60 -4.49 -19.51 -11.89
CA ALA A 60 -5.66 -18.66 -12.08
C ALA A 60 -5.15 -17.28 -12.49
N SER A 61 -5.19 -17.00 -13.80
CA SER A 61 -5.12 -15.66 -14.36
C SER A 61 -6.39 -14.89 -14.00
N ASP A 62 -6.64 -14.74 -12.70
CA ASP A 62 -7.50 -13.69 -12.19
C ASP A 62 -6.71 -12.41 -12.38
N THR A 63 -7.29 -11.45 -13.09
CA THR A 63 -6.87 -10.05 -13.04
C THR A 63 -6.93 -9.61 -11.58
N THR A 64 -5.83 -9.87 -10.87
CA THR A 64 -5.73 -9.83 -9.42
C THR A 64 -5.72 -8.38 -9.03
N SER A 65 -6.87 -7.90 -8.57
CA SER A 65 -6.94 -6.68 -7.78
C SER A 65 -5.84 -6.77 -6.72
N LEU A 66 -4.98 -5.74 -6.63
CA LEU A 66 -3.91 -5.70 -5.65
C LEU A 66 -4.52 -5.95 -4.27
N GLY A 67 -4.25 -7.13 -3.70
CA GLY A 67 -4.75 -7.47 -2.38
C GLY A 67 -4.28 -6.43 -1.36
N SER A 68 -5.06 -6.22 -0.29
CA SER A 68 -4.77 -5.18 0.72
C SER A 68 -3.33 -5.25 1.26
N ALA A 69 -2.79 -6.46 1.42
CA ALA A 69 -1.40 -6.67 1.83
C ALA A 69 -0.37 -6.11 0.81
N ALA A 70 -0.63 -6.23 -0.49
CA ALA A 70 0.24 -5.71 -1.53
C ALA A 70 0.26 -4.17 -1.55
N LEU A 71 -0.90 -3.53 -1.33
CA LEU A 71 -0.98 -2.07 -1.21
C LEU A 71 -0.25 -1.55 0.03
N VAL A 72 -0.42 -2.23 1.18
CA VAL A 72 0.31 -1.88 2.41
C VAL A 72 1.82 -2.04 2.20
N THR A 73 2.26 -3.15 1.61
CA THR A 73 3.68 -3.39 1.32
C THR A 73 4.23 -2.34 0.37
N LEU A 74 3.46 -1.97 -0.67
CA LEU A 74 3.87 -0.94 -1.61
C LEU A 74 3.94 0.44 -0.97
N GLY A 75 2.99 0.78 -0.09
CA GLY A 75 3.02 2.01 0.69
C GLY A 75 4.22 2.07 1.64
N LEU A 76 4.53 0.96 2.31
CA LEU A 76 5.70 0.85 3.19
C LEU A 76 7.01 1.01 2.41
N LEU A 77 7.16 0.27 1.30
CA LEU A 77 8.30 0.40 0.41
C LEU A 77 8.42 1.84 -0.11
N GLY A 78 7.33 2.41 -0.63
CA GLY A 78 7.31 3.81 -1.08
C GLY A 78 7.73 4.78 0.02
N GLY A 79 7.27 4.56 1.25
CA GLY A 79 7.70 5.31 2.43
C GLY A 79 9.20 5.19 2.69
N ILE A 80 9.78 3.97 2.60
CA ILE A 80 11.23 3.74 2.73
C ILE A 80 12.00 4.53 1.66
N TYR A 81 11.58 4.46 0.40
CA TYR A 81 12.20 5.22 -0.69
C TYR A 81 12.09 6.73 -0.48
N LEU A 82 10.96 7.21 0.04
CA LEU A 82 10.79 8.63 0.38
C LEU A 82 11.73 9.05 1.53
N LEU A 83 11.87 8.20 2.56
CA LEU A 83 12.84 8.40 3.64
C LEU A 83 14.28 8.41 3.10
N TYR A 84 14.60 7.58 2.11
CA TYR A 84 15.92 7.59 1.46
C TYR A 84 16.17 8.88 0.69
N THR A 85 15.18 9.42 -0.01
CA THR A 85 15.29 10.74 -0.64
C THR A 85 15.66 11.81 0.39
N VAL A 86 14.97 11.84 1.52
CA VAL A 86 15.30 12.73 2.65
C VAL A 86 16.72 12.43 3.18
N GLY A 87 17.06 11.15 3.28
CA GLY A 87 18.38 10.64 3.65
C GLY A 87 19.49 11.24 2.79
N TRP A 88 19.31 11.23 1.47
CA TRP A 88 20.25 11.79 0.50
C TRP A 88 20.28 13.32 0.51
N VAL A 89 19.17 13.99 0.81
CA VAL A 89 19.18 15.45 0.97
C VAL A 89 20.08 15.84 2.15
N LEU A 90 19.87 15.25 3.33
CA LEU A 90 20.62 15.62 4.53
C LEU A 90 22.05 15.08 4.50
N GLY A 91 22.22 13.77 4.27
CA GLY A 91 23.54 13.11 4.26
C GLY A 91 24.38 13.53 3.05
N GLY A 92 23.76 13.71 1.90
CA GLY A 92 24.45 14.19 0.71
C GLY A 92 24.87 15.65 0.83
N ALA A 93 24.05 16.53 1.43
CA ALA A 93 24.47 17.91 1.70
C ALA A 93 25.70 17.93 2.61
N ARG A 94 25.68 17.14 3.70
CA ARG A 94 26.83 16.99 4.59
C ARG A 94 28.09 16.49 3.87
N THR A 95 27.94 15.46 3.04
CA THR A 95 29.04 14.92 2.22
C THR A 95 29.57 15.96 1.23
N ALA A 96 28.67 16.69 0.56
CA ALA A 96 29.01 17.74 -0.38
C ALA A 96 29.84 18.83 0.28
N LEU A 97 29.51 19.27 1.51
CA LEU A 97 30.33 20.21 2.26
C LEU A 97 31.75 19.67 2.53
N ALA A 98 31.87 18.38 2.89
CA ALA A 98 33.16 17.76 3.17
C ALA A 98 34.06 17.65 1.92
N ILE A 99 33.48 17.40 0.75
CA ILE A 99 34.24 17.17 -0.50
C ILE A 99 34.38 18.42 -1.39
N SER A 100 33.53 19.44 -1.19
CA SER A 100 33.53 20.69 -1.96
C SER A 100 34.89 21.41 -2.06
N PRO A 101 35.75 21.47 -1.02
CA PRO A 101 37.05 22.12 -1.18
C PRO A 101 38.03 21.36 -2.09
N TYR A 102 37.76 20.07 -2.36
CA TYR A 102 38.63 19.22 -3.16
C TYR A 102 38.15 19.03 -4.61
N LEU A 103 36.88 19.36 -4.89
CA LEU A 103 36.24 19.14 -6.19
C LEU A 103 35.63 20.43 -6.74
N ALA A 104 35.55 20.52 -8.08
CA ALA A 104 34.86 21.63 -8.72
C ALA A 104 33.35 21.62 -8.37
N PRO A 105 32.73 22.77 -8.04
CA PRO A 105 31.30 22.85 -7.72
C PRO A 105 30.40 22.27 -8.82
N GLY A 106 30.81 22.42 -10.08
CA GLY A 106 30.10 21.89 -11.24
C GLY A 106 30.01 20.35 -11.29
N ALA A 107 30.85 19.64 -10.55
CA ALA A 107 30.76 18.18 -10.40
C ALA A 107 29.91 17.78 -9.19
N VAL A 108 30.05 18.50 -8.07
CA VAL A 108 29.43 18.13 -6.78
C VAL A 108 27.92 18.39 -6.78
N VAL A 109 27.49 19.57 -7.23
CA VAL A 109 26.07 19.98 -7.20
C VAL A 109 25.16 19.07 -8.02
N PRO A 110 25.45 18.75 -9.30
CA PRO A 110 24.56 17.85 -10.05
C PRO A 110 24.56 16.44 -9.48
N ALA A 111 25.71 15.91 -9.07
CA ALA A 111 25.80 14.59 -8.45
C ALA A 111 24.92 14.48 -7.19
N GLN A 112 24.91 15.53 -6.37
CA GLN A 112 24.06 15.62 -5.19
C GLN A 112 22.57 15.50 -5.56
N TRP A 113 22.12 16.26 -6.56
CA TRP A 113 20.71 16.20 -6.98
C TRP A 113 20.33 14.88 -7.65
N PHE A 114 21.24 14.27 -8.41
CA PHE A 114 21.01 12.92 -8.95
C PHE A 114 20.88 11.87 -7.84
N ALA A 115 21.71 11.95 -6.80
CA ALA A 115 21.62 11.05 -5.66
C ALA A 115 20.28 11.22 -4.90
N VAL A 116 19.82 12.46 -4.73
CA VAL A 116 18.50 12.76 -4.14
C VAL A 116 17.36 12.23 -5.00
N ALA A 117 17.45 12.37 -6.32
CA ALA A 117 16.41 11.91 -7.24
C ALA A 117 16.41 10.38 -7.43
N ALA A 118 17.55 9.70 -7.23
CA ALA A 118 17.71 8.29 -7.54
C ALA A 118 16.68 7.37 -6.85
N PRO A 119 16.37 7.50 -5.53
CA PRO A 119 15.33 6.68 -4.90
C PRO A 119 13.95 6.87 -5.54
N ALA A 120 13.55 8.12 -5.81
CA ALA A 120 12.27 8.42 -6.43
C ALA A 120 12.20 7.90 -7.88
N LEU A 121 13.28 8.07 -8.64
CA LEU A 121 13.38 7.59 -10.02
C LEU A 121 13.39 6.07 -10.11
N TRP A 122 14.04 5.37 -9.17
CA TRP A 122 14.00 3.92 -9.11
C TRP A 122 12.61 3.41 -8.78
N PHE A 123 11.96 3.96 -7.76
CA PHE A 123 10.60 3.57 -7.38
C PHE A 123 9.61 3.84 -8.53
N GLY A 124 9.59 5.07 -9.07
CA GLY A 124 8.71 5.41 -10.20
C GLY A 124 9.03 4.60 -11.46
N GLY A 125 10.31 4.42 -11.76
CA GLY A 125 10.80 3.64 -12.90
C GLY A 125 10.41 2.18 -12.80
N THR A 126 10.62 1.53 -11.65
CA THR A 126 10.21 0.14 -11.43
C THR A 126 8.70 -0.04 -11.53
N LEU A 127 7.90 0.89 -10.98
CA LEU A 127 6.44 0.86 -11.13
C LEU A 127 6.00 0.95 -12.60
N LEU A 128 6.63 1.86 -13.36
CA LEU A 128 6.31 2.06 -14.78
C LEU A 128 6.75 0.86 -15.64
N LEU A 129 7.96 0.34 -15.41
CA LEU A 129 8.53 -0.75 -16.19
C LEU A 129 7.85 -2.09 -15.91
N THR A 130 7.35 -2.30 -14.69
CA THR A 130 6.68 -3.54 -14.28
C THR A 130 5.16 -3.47 -14.32
N ARG A 131 4.58 -2.47 -15.01
CA ARG A 131 3.11 -2.28 -15.06
C ARG A 131 2.39 -3.50 -15.66
N SER A 132 3.00 -4.15 -16.66
CA SER A 132 2.47 -5.34 -17.34
C SER A 132 3.07 -6.66 -16.82
N SER A 133 3.94 -6.59 -15.81
CA SER A 133 4.60 -7.75 -15.23
C SER A 133 3.85 -8.26 -14.00
N ALA A 134 4.17 -9.49 -13.59
CA ALA A 134 3.68 -10.04 -12.33
C ALA A 134 4.09 -9.18 -11.13
N VAL A 135 3.22 -9.10 -10.12
CA VAL A 135 3.42 -8.28 -8.91
C VAL A 135 4.71 -8.66 -8.17
N TRP A 136 5.09 -9.93 -8.16
CA TRP A 136 6.31 -10.37 -7.47
C TRP A 136 7.60 -9.83 -8.12
N VAL A 137 7.64 -9.70 -9.45
CA VAL A 137 8.79 -9.12 -10.17
C VAL A 137 9.00 -7.65 -9.74
N ARG A 138 7.90 -6.91 -9.62
CA ARG A 138 7.91 -5.54 -9.10
C ARG A 138 8.45 -5.47 -7.68
N LEU A 139 7.94 -6.32 -6.78
CA LEU A 139 8.39 -6.36 -5.39
C LEU A 139 9.86 -6.73 -5.28
N ALA A 140 10.34 -7.72 -6.04
CA ALA A 140 11.74 -8.11 -6.07
C ALA A 140 12.64 -6.93 -6.48
N TRP A 141 12.29 -6.20 -7.55
CA TRP A 141 13.03 -5.01 -7.99
C TRP A 141 13.04 -3.88 -6.95
N LEU A 142 11.94 -3.68 -6.24
CA LEU A 142 11.86 -2.70 -5.17
C LEU A 142 12.73 -3.10 -3.97
N VAL A 143 12.75 -4.38 -3.59
CA VAL A 143 13.60 -4.86 -2.50
C VAL A 143 15.07 -4.72 -2.87
N VAL A 144 15.46 -5.07 -4.10
CA VAL A 144 16.84 -4.87 -4.58
C VAL A 144 17.24 -3.39 -4.50
N GLY A 145 16.37 -2.49 -4.95
CA GLY A 145 16.64 -1.07 -4.87
C GLY A 145 16.71 -0.54 -3.44
N VAL A 146 16.00 -1.12 -2.47
CA VAL A 146 16.14 -0.76 -1.06
C VAL A 146 17.60 -0.93 -0.65
N PHE A 147 18.20 -2.10 -0.86
CA PHE A 147 19.60 -2.31 -0.48
C PHE A 147 20.58 -1.45 -1.28
N LEU A 148 20.30 -1.21 -2.56
CA LEU A 148 21.19 -0.45 -3.44
C LEU A 148 21.20 1.06 -3.13
N LEU A 149 20.05 1.62 -2.77
CA LEU A 149 19.83 3.07 -2.64
C LEU A 149 19.88 3.55 -1.19
N LEU A 150 20.40 2.73 -0.26
CA LEU A 150 20.66 3.16 1.10
C LEU A 150 21.44 4.49 1.08
N PRO A 151 21.06 5.47 1.92
CA PRO A 151 21.80 6.72 2.04
C PRO A 151 23.10 6.46 2.80
N TRP A 152 24.11 5.98 2.07
CA TRP A 152 25.44 5.63 2.57
C TRP A 152 26.08 6.66 3.51
N PRO A 153 26.00 7.98 3.29
CA PRO A 153 26.51 8.95 4.27
C PRO A 153 25.96 8.77 5.69
N PHE A 154 24.70 8.38 5.86
CA PHE A 154 24.16 8.08 7.20
C PHE A 154 24.69 6.76 7.77
N VAL A 155 24.88 5.76 6.92
CA VAL A 155 25.39 4.44 7.33
C VAL A 155 26.84 4.52 7.79
N THR A 156 27.63 5.35 7.11
CA THR A 156 29.08 5.47 7.33
C THR A 156 29.45 6.58 8.30
N GLY A 157 28.51 7.47 8.64
CA GLY A 157 28.71 8.53 9.64
C GLY A 157 29.53 9.74 9.16
N VAL A 158 29.80 9.83 7.85
CA VAL A 158 30.55 10.94 7.23
C VAL A 158 29.72 12.18 7.04
#